data_AF-A0A8E2EY87-F1
#
_entry.id   AF-A0A8E2EY87-F1
#
_cell.length_a   1.000
_cell.length_b   1.000
_cell.length_c   1.000
_cell.angle_alpha   90.00
_cell.angle_beta   90.00
_cell.angle_gamma   90.00
#
_symmetry.space_group_name_H-M   'P 1'
#
loop_
_entity.id
_entity.type
_entity.pdbx_description
1 polymer ?
#
loop_
_entity_poly.entity_id
_entity_poly.type
_entity_poly.pdbx_seq_one_letter_code
_entity_poly.pdbx_strand_id
1 'polypeptide(L)'
;AAGSKGGQKAFTTETVAVLLLAVKGGNGTPSISKQQYEMMSALDGTRTADSFQHQLRAVTAKARELQARLDDGEKFEAVKATKKR
;
A
#
# COMPACT_ATOMS: atom_id res chain seq x y z
N ALA A 1 -25.53 14.52 1.89
CA ALA A 1 -24.47 13.55 1.59
C ALA A 1 -24.61 12.37 2.54
N ALA A 2 -25.03 11.21 2.04
CA ALA A 2 -25.15 9.99 2.84
C ALA A 2 -24.37 8.89 2.11
N GLY A 3 -23.13 8.65 2.58
CA GLY A 3 -22.23 7.67 2.00
C GLY A 3 -21.69 6.73 3.08
N SER A 4 -22.29 5.54 3.14
CA SER A 4 -21.80 4.27 3.69
C SER A 4 -21.36 4.18 5.15
N LYS A 5 -22.27 3.66 5.99
CA LYS A 5 -21.96 2.90 7.23
C LYS A 5 -21.48 1.47 6.89
N GLY A 6 -20.37 1.36 6.17
CA GLY A 6 -19.56 0.15 6.16
C GLY A 6 -18.35 0.44 7.04
N GLY A 7 -18.15 -0.29 8.15
CA GLY A 7 -16.99 -0.07 9.03
C GLY A 7 -15.70 -0.02 8.21
N GLN A 8 -14.92 1.05 8.39
CA GLN A 8 -13.68 1.26 7.65
C GLN A 8 -12.72 0.11 7.97
N LYS A 9 -12.44 -0.74 6.98
CA LYS A 9 -11.49 -1.84 7.15
C LYS A 9 -10.08 -1.25 7.07
N ALA A 10 -9.34 -1.39 8.16
CA ALA A 10 -7.92 -1.05 8.19
C ALA A 10 -7.09 -2.25 7.69
N PHE A 11 -6.10 -1.96 6.86
CA PHE A 11 -5.10 -2.93 6.41
C PHE A 11 -3.75 -2.60 7.06
N THR A 12 -2.90 -3.62 7.25
CA THR A 12 -1.55 -3.39 7.80
C THR A 12 -0.65 -2.72 6.75
N THR A 13 0.42 -2.08 7.22
CA THR A 13 1.44 -1.49 6.34
C THR A 13 2.03 -2.53 5.38
N GLU A 14 2.27 -3.77 5.83
CA GLU A 14 2.79 -4.81 4.92
C GLU A 14 1.78 -5.16 3.83
N THR A 15 0.50 -5.26 4.18
CA THR A 15 -0.55 -5.58 3.21
C THR A 15 -0.60 -4.52 2.11
N VAL A 16 -0.58 -3.23 2.49
CA VAL A 16 -0.59 -2.13 1.51
C VAL A 16 0.72 -2.07 0.72
N ALA A 17 1.86 -2.37 1.34
CA ALA A 17 3.15 -2.42 0.67
C ALA A 17 3.22 -3.54 -0.41
N VAL A 18 2.61 -4.70 -0.14
CA VAL A 18 2.47 -5.79 -1.12
C VAL A 18 1.55 -5.36 -2.27
N LEU A 19 0.47 -4.62 -1.99
CA LEU A 19 -0.35 -4.06 -3.07
C LEU A 19 0.44 -3.06 -3.93
N LEU A 20 1.29 -2.23 -3.32
CA LEU A 20 2.14 -1.29 -4.04
C LEU A 20 3.20 -2.00 -4.90
N LEU A 21 3.67 -3.19 -4.51
CA LEU A 21 4.53 -4.03 -5.36
C LEU A 21 3.83 -4.51 -6.63
N ALA A 22 2.54 -4.85 -6.53
CA ALA A 22 1.77 -5.30 -7.69
C ALA A 22 1.59 -4.20 -8.75
N VAL A 23 1.63 -2.93 -8.32
CA VAL A 23 1.48 -1.75 -9.19
C VAL A 23 2.85 -1.11 -9.39
N LYS A 24 3.61 -1.62 -10.37
CA LYS A 24 4.94 -1.08 -10.69
C LYS A 24 4.85 0.38 -11.16
N GLY A 25 5.72 1.25 -10.63
CA GLY A 25 5.92 2.59 -11.16
C GLY A 25 6.58 2.55 -12.54
N GLY A 26 6.70 3.72 -13.20
CA GLY A 26 7.23 3.83 -14.57
C GLY A 26 8.66 3.30 -14.77
N ASN A 27 9.42 3.10 -13.69
CA ASN A 27 10.79 2.55 -13.70
C ASN A 27 10.87 1.14 -13.09
N GLY A 28 9.74 0.45 -12.91
CA GLY A 28 9.70 -0.87 -12.28
C GLY A 28 9.85 -0.87 -10.76
N THR A 29 10.08 0.28 -10.12
CA THR A 29 10.20 0.42 -8.66
C THR A 29 8.85 0.77 -8.01
N PRO A 30 8.51 0.20 -6.85
CA PRO A 30 7.33 0.61 -6.08
C PRO A 30 7.40 2.09 -5.70
N SER A 31 6.43 2.87 -6.17
CA SER A 31 6.36 4.31 -5.92
C SER A 31 4.94 4.83 -6.09
N ILE A 32 4.66 5.96 -5.44
CA ILE A 32 3.41 6.71 -5.60
C ILE A 32 3.78 8.09 -6.14
N SER A 33 3.18 8.48 -7.26
CA SER A 33 3.44 9.77 -7.91
C SER A 33 2.73 10.91 -7.19
N LYS A 34 3.19 12.15 -7.43
CA LYS A 34 2.53 13.36 -6.91
C LYS A 34 1.05 13.42 -7.32
N GLN A 35 0.75 13.12 -8.59
CA GLN A 35 -0.61 13.10 -9.12
C GLN A 35 -1.51 12.08 -8.39
N GLN A 36 -0.94 10.94 -7.96
CA GLN A 36 -1.68 9.97 -7.17
C GLN A 36 -1.96 10.48 -5.75
N TYR A 37 -1.04 11.20 -5.11
CA TYR A 37 -1.31 11.86 -3.82
C TYR A 37 -2.35 12.97 -3.94
N GLU A 38 -2.32 13.75 -5.02
CA GLU A 38 -3.34 14.76 -5.32
C GLU A 38 -4.71 14.10 -5.52
N MET A 39 -4.77 12.96 -6.23
CA MET A 39 -5.98 12.15 -6.37
C MET A 39 -6.49 11.63 -5.02
N MET A 40 -5.61 11.14 -4.13
CA MET A 40 -5.99 10.72 -2.78
C MET A 40 -6.60 11.88 -1.97
N SER A 41 -5.96 13.05 -2.03
CA SER A 41 -6.44 14.28 -1.38
C SER A 41 -7.83 14.69 -1.90
N ALA A 42 -8.02 14.69 -3.21
CA ALA A 42 -9.30 15.02 -3.83
C ALA A 42 -10.42 14.04 -3.45
N LEU A 43 -10.13 12.74 -3.37
CA LEU A 43 -11.09 11.71 -2.99
C LEU A 43 -11.43 11.72 -1.49
N ASP A 44 -10.46 12.04 -0.64
CA ASP A 44 -10.64 12.13 0.80
C ASP A 44 -11.37 13.41 1.22
N GLY A 45 -11.14 14.52 0.52
CA GLY A 45 -11.81 15.80 0.76
C GLY A 45 -11.41 16.52 2.05
N THR A 46 -10.53 15.96 2.88
CA THR A 46 -10.13 16.56 4.17
C THR A 46 -8.61 16.66 4.35
N ARG A 47 -7.86 15.66 3.90
CA ARG A 47 -6.40 15.57 4.02
C ARG A 47 -5.71 16.11 2.78
N THR A 48 -4.57 16.78 2.97
CA THR A 48 -3.71 17.27 1.89
C THR A 48 -2.88 16.16 1.26
N ALA A 49 -2.41 16.36 0.03
CA ALA A 49 -1.48 15.45 -0.64
C ALA A 49 -0.21 15.20 0.20
N ASP A 50 0.35 16.23 0.84
CA ASP A 50 1.51 16.10 1.71
C ASP A 50 1.21 15.23 2.94
N SER A 51 0.01 15.36 3.53
CA SER A 51 -0.41 14.48 4.62
C SER A 51 -0.40 13.00 4.19
N PHE A 52 -0.85 12.69 2.97
CA PHE A 52 -0.78 11.33 2.43
C PHE A 52 0.66 10.89 2.19
N GLN A 53 1.50 11.77 1.65
CA GLN A 53 2.92 11.48 1.42
C GLN A 53 3.63 11.10 2.74
N HIS A 54 3.35 11.84 3.82
CA HIS A 54 3.89 11.52 5.14
C HIS A 54 3.37 10.17 5.67
N GLN A 55 2.06 9.92 5.57
CA GLN A 55 1.44 8.67 6.04
C GLN A 55 1.92 7.43 5.28
N LEU A 56 2.13 7.54 3.96
CA LEU A 56 2.49 6.43 3.08
C LEU A 56 3.99 6.23 2.91
N ARG A 57 4.82 7.05 3.58
CA ARG A 57 6.28 6.90 3.56
C ARG A 57 6.72 5.52 4.07
N ALA A 58 6.12 5.04 5.16
CA ALA A 58 6.42 3.72 5.71
C ALA A 58 6.02 2.59 4.75
N VAL A 59 4.88 2.73 4.06
CA VAL A 59 4.42 1.78 3.04
C VAL A 59 5.40 1.71 1.87
N THR A 60 5.86 2.87 1.38
CA THR A 60 6.79 2.93 0.24
C THR A 60 8.16 2.34 0.63
N ALA A 61 8.65 2.63 1.83
CA ALA A 61 9.89 2.04 2.33
C ALA A 61 9.78 0.51 2.42
N LYS A 62 8.67 0.00 2.98
CA LYS A 62 8.43 -1.44 3.09
C LYS A 62 8.29 -2.11 1.72
N ALA A 63 7.62 -1.48 0.78
CA ALA A 63 7.48 -2.02 -0.58
C ALA A 63 8.84 -2.15 -1.29
N ARG A 64 9.75 -1.19 -1.08
CA ARG A 64 11.11 -1.26 -1.62
C ARG A 64 11.95 -2.36 -0.96
N GLU A 65 11.84 -2.52 0.36
CA GLU A 65 12.48 -3.63 1.07
C GLU A 65 11.99 -4.99 0.54
N LEU A 66 10.67 -5.15 0.36
CA LEU A 66 10.10 -6.38 -0.19
C LEU A 66 10.50 -6.61 -1.65
N GLN A 67 10.62 -5.55 -2.47
CA GLN A 67 11.15 -5.67 -3.84
C GLN A 67 12.59 -6.20 -3.82
N ALA A 68 13.45 -5.63 -2.98
CA ALA A 68 14.84 -6.06 -2.87
C ALA A 68 14.95 -7.55 -2.47
N ARG A 69 14.13 -7.99 -1.52
CA ARG A 69 14.03 -9.39 -1.12
C ARG A 69 13.62 -10.32 -2.27
N LEU A 70 12.67 -9.90 -3.10
CA LEU A 70 12.27 -10.64 -4.30
C LEU A 70 13.39 -10.67 -5.35
N ASP A 71 14.09 -9.56 -5.55
CA ASP A 71 15.21 -9.45 -6.47
C ASP A 71 16.40 -10.32 -6.03
N ASP A 72 16.60 -10.48 -4.72
CA ASP A 72 17.56 -11.41 -4.09
C ASP A 72 17.12 -12.89 -4.16
N GLY A 73 15.95 -13.16 -4.74
CA GLY A 73 15.43 -14.51 -4.98
C GLY A 73 14.65 -15.12 -3.81
N GLU A 74 14.26 -14.33 -2.81
CA GLU A 74 13.42 -14.83 -1.71
C GLU A 74 12.05 -15.31 -2.22
N LYS A 75 11.57 -16.42 -1.65
CA LYS A 75 10.24 -16.96 -1.91
C LYS A 75 9.38 -16.85 -0.66
N PHE A 76 8.28 -16.10 -0.75
CA PHE A 76 7.31 -15.98 0.33
C PHE A 76 6.35 -17.17 0.31
N GLU A 77 6.48 -18.06 1.29
CA GLU A 77 5.56 -19.20 1.44
C GLU A 77 4.29 -18.80 2.19
N ALA A 78 3.13 -19.17 1.65
CA ALA A 78 1.86 -18.92 2.30
C ALA A 78 1.70 -19.79 3.55
N VAL A 79 1.24 -19.18 4.64
CA VAL A 79 0.84 -19.94 5.83
C VAL A 79 -0.29 -20.91 5.50
N LYS A 80 -0.15 -22.15 5.96
CA LYS A 80 -1.19 -23.18 5.81
C LYS A 80 -2.42 -22.79 6.61
N ALA A 81 -3.60 -22.92 6.00
CA ALA A 81 -4.84 -22.74 6.73
C ALA A 81 -4.93 -23.76 7.87
N THR A 82 -5.00 -23.27 9.11
CA THR A 82 -5.34 -24.15 10.24
C THR A 82 -6.83 -24.48 10.14
N LYS A 83 -7.13 -25.74 9.82
CA LYS A 83 -8.50 -26.26 9.87
C LYS A 83 -8.96 -26.23 11.33
N LYS A 84 -9.72 -25.21 11.73
CA LYS A 84 -10.44 -25.22 13.01
C LYS A 84 -11.41 -26.39 12.93
N ARG A 85 -11.18 -27.43 13.75
CA ARG A 85 -12.15 -28.52 13.97
C ARG A 85 -13.31 -27.99 14.79
#